data_AF-A0A1B9N7V8-F1
#
_entry.id   AF-A0A1B9N7V8-F1
#
_cell.length_a   1.000
_cell.length_b   1.000
_cell.length_c   1.000
_cell.angle_alpha   90.00
_cell.angle_beta   90.00
_cell.angle_gamma   90.00
#
_symmetry.space_group_name_H-M   'P 1'
#
loop_
_entity.id
_entity.type
_entity.pdbx_description
1 polymer ?
#
loop_
_entity_poly.entity_id
_entity_poly.type
_entity_poly.pdbx_seq_one_letter_code
_entity_poly.pdbx_strand_id
1 'polypeptide(L)'
;MSTTSTDGARRDDFDDLLPADHAEHTSFSVGFRGYDREEVDAAFAELTSKLQRLSAEVADLRAESAQARAASEAGSSETAQLAEELAAAQARAADAEPKPAALTAEFSAEGADGDQPPTRQQFEAVLRVAEEQANTLIQNTALQAERLLEAARDDVLAQRAELEADVVRITAQAQHDADQSRLKMETEYTAHEARIQREAAHAAGKVAQAEREAAAIRTEAEKGAAALRAMVTSETAQQRADAERDVRDIHQRVLEFEESLTRRQDDAQQEFLVLHNQAVAHAERITADANEQVASSLEHAQRISAKAEEFERLMRAQAAQIEADAKVRASETLERARVKAQKIVETVTSHTTAVLRDAEDRTRQLRWQQQQLNSFMAEVRELIRPDGPLSAVPELPADDADPAED
;
A
#
# COMPACT_ATOMS: atom_id res chain seq x y z
N MET A 1 7.34 46.97 70.59
CA MET A 1 7.29 45.63 69.97
C MET A 1 6.43 45.80 68.73
N SER A 2 6.98 45.94 67.52
CA SER A 2 7.81 44.97 66.76
C SER A 2 6.94 43.85 66.20
N THR A 3 6.96 43.52 64.89
CA THR A 3 7.74 44.09 63.78
C THR A 3 7.08 43.81 62.42
N THR A 4 7.43 44.63 61.43
CA THR A 4 7.27 44.48 59.97
C THR A 4 7.09 43.07 59.39
N SER A 5 6.25 42.98 58.36
CA SER A 5 6.77 42.61 57.03
C SER A 5 6.08 43.46 55.95
N THR A 6 6.83 43.84 54.92
CA THR A 6 6.36 44.64 53.78
C THR A 6 6.62 43.87 52.51
N ASP A 7 5.58 43.65 51.71
CA ASP A 7 5.68 43.37 50.28
C ASP A 7 4.31 43.66 49.63
N GLY A 8 4.19 44.03 48.36
CA GLY A 8 5.25 44.17 47.37
C GLY A 8 4.77 44.42 45.94
N ALA A 9 3.48 44.68 45.73
CA ALA A 9 2.86 44.77 44.41
C ALA A 9 2.06 46.06 44.26
N ARG A 10 2.72 47.12 43.77
CA ARG A 10 2.01 48.08 42.93
C ARG A 10 1.56 47.30 41.69
N ARG A 11 0.28 47.38 41.34
CA ARG A 11 -0.11 47.22 39.94
C ARG A 11 0.27 48.54 39.28
N ASP A 12 1.06 48.49 38.22
CA ASP A 12 1.44 49.69 37.52
C ASP A 12 0.24 50.18 36.70
N ASP A 13 -0.23 51.41 36.97
CA ASP A 13 -1.40 52.05 36.33
C ASP A 13 -1.23 52.27 34.80
N PHE A 14 -0.14 51.76 34.23
CA PHE A 14 0.20 51.76 32.81
C PHE A 14 -0.40 50.56 32.06
N ASP A 15 -0.66 49.44 32.76
CA ASP A 15 -1.17 48.19 32.15
C ASP A 15 -2.66 48.34 31.75
N ASP A 16 -3.45 49.08 32.54
CA ASP A 16 -4.85 49.45 32.27
C ASP A 16 -5.01 50.49 31.12
N LEU A 17 -3.90 51.04 30.60
CA LEU A 17 -3.90 52.02 29.49
C LEU A 17 -3.55 51.40 28.13
N LEU A 18 -3.19 50.11 28.09
CA LEU A 18 -3.02 49.38 26.84
C LEU A 18 -4.38 48.81 26.39
N PRO A 19 -4.83 49.03 25.14
CA PRO A 19 -6.06 48.42 24.65
C PRO A 19 -5.88 46.89 24.59
N ALA A 20 -6.66 46.18 25.41
CA ALA A 20 -6.57 44.73 25.65
C ALA A 20 -7.12 43.87 24.49
N ASP A 21 -6.76 44.22 23.25
CA ASP A 21 -7.34 43.73 21.99
C ASP A 21 -6.30 43.04 21.08
N HIS A 22 -5.05 42.91 21.53
CA HIS A 22 -3.92 42.46 20.68
C HIS A 22 -3.25 41.17 21.19
N ALA A 23 -4.09 40.17 21.48
CA ALA A 23 -3.66 38.79 21.68
C ALA A 23 -4.70 37.77 21.13
N GLU A 24 -5.32 38.05 19.98
CA GLU A 24 -5.91 36.96 19.19
C GLU A 24 -4.81 35.99 18.79
N HIS A 25 -4.75 34.85 19.49
CA HIS A 25 -3.76 33.81 19.24
C HIS A 25 -4.00 33.18 17.86
N THR A 26 -3.26 33.65 16.86
CA THR A 26 -3.32 33.18 15.47
C THR A 26 -2.78 31.74 15.40
N SER A 27 -3.67 30.77 15.64
CA SER A 27 -3.34 29.36 15.71
C SER A 27 -3.24 28.76 14.31
N PHE A 28 -2.06 28.89 13.70
CA PHE A 28 -1.73 28.27 12.41
C PHE A 28 -1.98 26.75 12.43
N SER A 29 -2.60 26.23 11.39
CA SER A 29 -2.81 24.79 11.22
C SER A 29 -1.47 24.09 10.97
N VAL A 30 -1.36 22.82 11.40
CA VAL A 30 -0.12 22.02 11.29
C VAL A 30 -0.35 20.84 10.37
N GLY A 31 0.26 20.89 9.19
CA GLY A 31 0.32 19.80 8.23
C GLY A 31 1.47 18.83 8.47
N PHE A 32 1.59 17.82 7.61
CA PHE A 32 2.53 16.69 7.73
C PHE A 32 4.04 17.06 7.74
N ARG A 33 4.39 18.34 7.54
CA ARG A 33 5.79 18.84 7.53
C ARG A 33 5.99 20.20 8.24
N GLY A 34 5.00 20.70 8.98
CA GLY A 34 5.06 22.01 9.65
C GLY A 34 3.75 22.78 9.53
N TYR A 35 3.78 24.07 9.87
CA TYR A 35 2.62 24.96 9.69
C TYR A 35 2.20 25.08 8.22
N ASP A 36 0.92 25.36 7.97
CA ASP A 36 0.46 25.67 6.63
C ASP A 36 1.13 26.95 6.11
N ARG A 37 1.60 26.89 4.86
CA ARG A 37 2.38 27.97 4.27
C ARG A 37 1.50 29.13 3.83
N GLU A 38 0.30 28.89 3.33
CA GLU A 38 -0.57 29.94 2.80
C GLU A 38 -1.18 30.76 3.95
N GLU A 39 -1.53 30.10 5.07
CA GLU A 39 -1.91 30.77 6.31
C GLU A 39 -0.78 31.66 6.88
N VAL A 40 0.47 31.15 6.89
CA VAL A 40 1.64 31.87 7.41
C VAL A 40 2.07 33.02 6.50
N ASP A 41 2.18 32.80 5.18
CA ASP A 41 2.54 33.84 4.21
C ASP A 41 1.48 34.96 4.19
N ALA A 42 0.19 34.65 4.38
CA ALA A 42 -0.88 35.63 4.53
C ALA A 42 -0.78 36.46 5.82
N ALA A 43 -0.57 35.81 6.97
CA ALA A 43 -0.41 36.51 8.25
C ALA A 43 0.83 37.43 8.26
N PHE A 44 1.93 37.01 7.62
CA PHE A 44 3.10 37.88 7.44
C PHE A 44 2.82 39.08 6.52
N ALA A 45 2.02 38.91 5.46
CA ALA A 45 1.61 40.01 4.60
C ALA A 45 0.74 41.03 5.36
N GLU A 46 -0.23 40.56 6.16
CA GLU A 46 -1.06 41.43 7.00
C GLU A 46 -0.20 42.18 8.05
N LEU A 47 0.63 41.46 8.81
CA LEU A 47 1.52 42.05 9.82
C LEU A 47 2.46 43.09 9.20
N THR A 48 3.00 42.83 8.01
CA THR A 48 3.83 43.79 7.26
C THR A 48 3.03 45.04 6.89
N SER A 49 1.77 44.89 6.45
CA SER A 49 0.90 46.03 6.14
C SER A 49 0.52 46.85 7.39
N LYS A 50 0.33 46.19 8.54
CA LYS A 50 0.05 46.84 9.83
C LYS A 50 1.27 47.61 10.32
N LEU A 51 2.47 47.01 10.23
CA LEU A 51 3.73 47.68 10.54
C LEU A 51 4.00 48.88 9.63
N GLN A 52 3.74 48.77 8.32
CA GLN A 52 3.87 49.90 7.39
C GLN A 52 2.91 51.04 7.77
N ARG A 53 1.64 50.74 8.05
CA ARG A 53 0.63 51.73 8.46
C ARG A 53 1.02 52.45 9.75
N LEU A 54 1.39 51.69 10.80
CA LEU A 54 1.86 52.24 12.07
C LEU A 54 3.15 53.07 11.90
N SER A 55 4.04 52.68 10.98
CA SER A 55 5.27 53.45 10.71
C SER A 55 5.00 54.80 10.02
N ALA A 56 3.95 54.89 9.20
CA ALA A 56 3.50 56.13 8.59
C ALA A 56 2.79 57.03 9.63
N GLU A 57 1.84 56.48 10.38
CA GLU A 57 1.14 57.17 11.47
C GLU A 57 2.12 57.77 12.51
N VAL A 58 3.15 57.01 12.89
CA VAL A 58 4.22 57.48 13.79
C VAL A 58 5.15 58.51 13.12
N ALA A 59 5.23 58.57 11.79
CA ALA A 59 5.94 59.63 11.08
C ALA A 59 5.10 60.92 11.00
N ASP A 60 3.81 60.80 10.72
CA ASP A 60 2.86 61.92 10.65
C ASP A 60 2.70 62.59 12.03
N LEU A 61 2.46 61.81 13.09
CA LEU A 61 2.44 62.32 14.48
C LEU A 61 3.75 63.01 14.90
N ARG A 62 4.90 62.56 14.38
CA ARG A 62 6.19 63.25 14.59
C ARG A 62 6.23 64.58 13.85
N ALA A 63 5.76 64.64 12.61
CA ALA A 63 5.68 65.88 11.84
C ALA A 63 4.73 66.90 12.50
N GLU A 64 3.55 66.48 12.95
CA GLU A 64 2.62 67.32 13.72
C GLU A 64 3.27 67.82 15.02
N SER A 65 3.95 66.95 15.78
CA SER A 65 4.64 67.35 17.01
C SER A 65 5.77 68.37 16.78
N ALA A 66 6.42 68.32 15.61
CA ALA A 66 7.44 69.29 15.23
C ALA A 66 6.83 70.63 14.80
N GLN A 67 5.72 70.61 14.06
CA GLN A 67 4.95 71.81 13.70
C GLN A 67 4.39 72.52 14.94
N ALA A 68 3.81 71.77 15.88
CA ALA A 68 3.29 72.31 17.14
C ALA A 68 4.40 72.97 18.00
N ARG A 69 5.60 72.39 18.02
CA ARG A 69 6.77 73.00 18.69
C ARG A 69 7.21 74.28 18.00
N ALA A 70 7.36 74.28 16.67
CA ALA A 70 7.74 75.46 15.91
C ALA A 70 6.72 76.61 16.06
N ALA A 71 5.42 76.31 16.11
CA ALA A 71 4.37 77.29 16.37
C ALA A 71 4.45 77.87 17.81
N SER A 72 4.73 77.03 18.81
CA SER A 72 4.94 77.45 20.20
C SER A 72 6.20 78.33 20.35
N GLU A 73 7.28 77.97 19.68
CA GLU A 73 8.52 78.74 19.63
C GLU A 73 8.30 80.11 18.96
N ALA A 74 7.58 80.15 17.83
CA ALA A 74 7.20 81.40 17.16
C ALA A 74 6.37 82.32 18.08
N GLY A 75 5.30 81.80 18.70
CA GLY A 75 4.48 82.56 19.65
C GLY A 75 5.25 83.04 20.88
N SER A 76 6.27 82.28 21.33
CA SER A 76 7.17 82.73 22.41
C SER A 76 8.09 83.88 21.99
N SER A 77 8.46 83.96 20.70
CA SER A 77 9.23 85.07 20.14
C SER A 77 8.37 86.33 19.97
N GLU A 78 7.16 86.19 19.45
CA GLU A 78 6.21 87.31 19.30
C GLU A 78 5.82 87.92 20.65
N THR A 79 5.54 87.09 21.66
CA THR A 79 5.23 87.58 23.02
C THR A 79 6.43 88.23 23.72
N ALA A 80 7.65 87.78 23.44
CA ALA A 80 8.87 88.45 23.92
C ALA A 80 9.06 89.84 23.28
N GLN A 81 8.85 89.96 21.95
CA GLN A 81 8.94 91.23 21.23
C GLN A 81 7.89 92.25 21.73
N LEU A 82 6.63 91.81 21.87
CA LEU A 82 5.55 92.67 22.41
C LEU A 82 5.82 93.14 23.86
N ALA A 83 6.49 92.32 24.67
CA ALA A 83 6.91 92.72 26.02
C ALA A 83 8.01 93.79 26.00
N GLU A 84 8.96 93.70 25.08
CA GLU A 84 10.02 94.72 24.89
C GLU A 84 9.44 96.04 24.37
N GLU A 85 8.53 95.99 23.38
CA GLU A 85 7.82 97.18 22.88
C GLU A 85 6.99 97.88 23.98
N LEU A 86 6.30 97.11 24.83
CA LEU A 86 5.49 97.66 25.92
C LEU A 86 6.37 98.32 27.00
N ALA A 87 7.53 97.73 27.33
CA ALA A 87 8.50 98.34 28.22
C ALA A 87 9.08 99.65 27.64
N ALA A 88 9.39 99.66 26.33
CA ALA A 88 9.86 100.86 25.63
C ALA A 88 8.79 101.97 25.56
N ALA A 89 7.51 101.61 25.43
CA ALA A 89 6.39 102.55 25.49
C ALA A 89 6.22 103.16 26.90
N GLN A 90 6.34 102.35 27.96
CA GLN A 90 6.28 102.83 29.35
C GLN A 90 7.41 103.80 29.69
N ALA A 91 8.64 103.54 29.25
CA ALA A 91 9.77 104.46 29.44
C ALA A 91 9.50 105.84 28.81
N ARG A 92 8.99 105.87 27.57
CA ARG A 92 8.63 107.12 26.86
C ARG A 92 7.52 107.92 27.56
N ALA A 93 6.63 107.26 28.30
CA ALA A 93 5.60 107.93 29.08
C ALA A 93 6.20 108.62 30.32
N ALA A 94 7.09 107.95 31.06
CA ALA A 94 7.78 108.53 32.21
C ALA A 94 8.63 109.78 31.83
N ASP A 95 9.30 109.75 30.67
CA ASP A 95 10.06 110.89 30.13
C ASP A 95 9.18 112.08 29.67
N ALA A 96 7.85 111.96 29.69
CA ALA A 96 6.92 113.03 29.32
C ALA A 96 6.43 113.87 30.50
N GLU A 97 6.28 113.27 31.69
CA GLU A 97 5.68 113.89 32.88
C GLU A 97 6.34 115.20 33.39
N PRO A 98 7.68 115.41 33.36
CA PRO A 98 8.27 116.62 33.95
C PRO A 98 8.11 117.90 33.09
N LYS A 99 7.68 117.77 31.83
CA LYS A 99 7.62 118.89 30.86
C LYS A 99 6.64 120.02 31.23
N PRO A 100 5.38 119.77 31.66
CA PRO A 100 4.48 120.84 32.10
C PRO A 100 4.95 121.57 33.38
N ALA A 101 5.68 120.88 34.27
CA ALA A 101 6.18 121.49 35.51
C ALA A 101 7.25 122.55 35.22
N ALA A 102 8.14 122.31 34.26
CA ALA A 102 9.17 123.27 33.84
C ALA A 102 8.56 124.57 33.28
N LEU A 103 7.58 124.45 32.37
CA LEU A 103 6.89 125.60 31.76
C LEU A 103 6.14 126.47 32.78
N THR A 104 5.68 125.87 33.89
CA THR A 104 4.98 126.60 34.96
C THR A 104 5.93 127.49 35.79
N ALA A 105 7.20 127.11 35.91
CA ALA A 105 8.21 127.89 36.61
C ALA A 105 8.64 129.14 35.82
N GLU A 106 8.74 129.03 34.49
CA GLU A 106 9.19 130.09 33.59
C GLU A 106 8.26 131.32 33.64
N PHE A 107 6.95 131.12 33.49
CA PHE A 107 5.94 132.19 33.58
C PHE A 107 5.86 132.89 34.94
N SER A 108 6.43 132.32 36.01
CA SER A 108 6.37 132.91 37.35
C SER A 108 7.45 133.97 37.61
N ALA A 109 8.44 134.12 36.72
CA ALA A 109 9.61 134.99 36.92
C ALA A 109 9.43 136.43 36.40
N GLU A 110 8.43 136.68 35.54
CA GLU A 110 8.43 137.83 34.62
C GLU A 110 7.49 138.99 35.03
N GLY A 111 6.90 138.91 36.24
CA GLY A 111 5.80 139.77 36.69
C GLY A 111 6.15 140.96 37.60
N ALA A 112 7.40 141.42 37.66
CA ALA A 112 7.83 142.33 38.74
C ALA A 112 8.87 143.42 38.37
N ASP A 113 8.48 144.41 37.57
CA ASP A 113 8.97 145.81 37.72
C ASP A 113 8.07 146.81 36.95
N GLY A 114 7.90 148.05 37.46
CA GLY A 114 7.06 149.07 36.77
C GLY A 114 6.37 150.13 37.66
N ASP A 115 7.15 150.98 38.33
CA ASP A 115 6.67 151.97 39.31
C ASP A 115 6.02 153.25 38.71
N GLN A 116 4.78 153.57 39.13
CA GLN A 116 4.35 154.95 39.50
C GLN A 116 2.93 155.01 40.13
N PRO A 117 2.67 155.86 41.14
CA PRO A 117 1.38 155.93 41.84
C PRO A 117 0.42 157.07 41.37
N PRO A 118 -0.77 156.75 40.83
CA PRO A 118 -1.90 157.67 40.74
C PRO A 118 -2.30 158.32 42.08
N THR A 119 -2.98 159.47 42.03
CA THR A 119 -3.57 160.12 43.22
C THR A 119 -4.71 159.26 43.78
N ARG A 120 -4.89 159.19 45.11
CA ARG A 120 -5.90 158.32 45.76
C ARG A 120 -7.31 158.40 45.14
N GLN A 121 -7.79 159.58 44.75
CA GLN A 121 -9.11 159.74 44.12
C GLN A 121 -9.16 159.25 42.67
N GLN A 122 -8.05 159.34 41.93
CA GLN A 122 -7.92 158.73 40.60
C GLN A 122 -7.75 157.21 40.72
N PHE A 123 -7.03 156.74 41.74
CA PHE A 123 -7.01 155.33 42.11
C PHE A 123 -8.40 154.83 42.52
N GLU A 124 -9.19 155.55 43.32
CA GLU A 124 -10.58 155.19 43.63
C GLU A 124 -11.46 155.19 42.38
N ALA A 125 -11.33 156.17 41.48
CA ALA A 125 -12.09 156.19 40.23
C ALA A 125 -11.72 155.03 39.30
N VAL A 126 -10.42 154.74 39.15
CA VAL A 126 -9.92 153.62 38.34
C VAL A 126 -10.21 152.29 39.02
N LEU A 127 -10.12 152.16 40.34
CA LEU A 127 -10.51 150.97 41.10
C LEU A 127 -12.01 150.74 41.01
N ARG A 128 -12.86 151.78 41.10
CA ARG A 128 -14.31 151.63 40.94
C ARG A 128 -14.67 151.24 39.51
N VAL A 129 -14.02 151.82 38.49
CA VAL A 129 -14.22 151.41 37.09
C VAL A 129 -13.65 150.01 36.84
N ALA A 130 -12.54 149.63 37.47
CA ALA A 130 -11.97 148.28 37.39
C ALA A 130 -12.75 147.25 38.21
N GLU A 131 -13.45 147.65 39.27
CA GLU A 131 -14.40 146.84 40.05
C GLU A 131 -15.70 146.67 39.28
N GLU A 132 -16.20 147.73 38.62
CA GLU A 132 -17.37 147.70 37.74
C GLU A 132 -17.08 146.88 36.45
N GLN A 133 -15.86 146.95 35.91
CA GLN A 133 -15.36 146.09 34.83
C GLN A 133 -15.04 144.65 35.28
N ALA A 134 -14.45 144.45 36.47
CA ALA A 134 -14.20 143.12 37.01
C ALA A 134 -15.51 142.42 37.37
N ASN A 135 -16.48 143.12 37.95
CA ASN A 135 -17.81 142.59 38.25
C ASN A 135 -18.57 142.24 36.96
N THR A 136 -18.51 143.07 35.92
CA THR A 136 -19.10 142.71 34.62
C THR A 136 -18.33 141.60 33.89
N LEU A 137 -17.00 141.51 34.02
CA LEU A 137 -16.22 140.35 33.56
C LEU A 137 -16.55 139.07 34.32
N ILE A 138 -16.67 139.13 35.66
CA ILE A 138 -17.06 138.01 36.52
C ILE A 138 -18.48 137.55 36.18
N GLN A 139 -19.43 138.47 35.97
CA GLN A 139 -20.78 138.13 35.53
C GLN A 139 -20.80 137.50 34.12
N ASN A 140 -19.98 138.01 33.18
CA ASN A 140 -19.91 137.47 31.83
C ASN A 140 -19.20 136.11 31.79
N THR A 141 -18.12 135.93 32.54
CA THR A 141 -17.43 134.63 32.68
C THR A 141 -18.25 133.63 33.47
N ALA A 142 -19.03 134.04 34.47
CA ALA A 142 -20.01 133.17 35.13
C ALA A 142 -21.11 132.74 34.15
N LEU A 143 -21.67 133.66 33.36
CA LEU A 143 -22.66 133.33 32.32
C LEU A 143 -22.09 132.43 31.21
N GLN A 144 -20.82 132.61 30.84
CA GLN A 144 -20.12 131.74 29.89
C GLN A 144 -19.84 130.35 30.49
N ALA A 145 -19.39 130.28 31.75
CA ALA A 145 -19.15 129.03 32.45
C ALA A 145 -20.47 128.26 32.69
N GLU A 146 -21.55 128.95 33.03
CA GLU A 146 -22.89 128.35 33.17
C GLU A 146 -23.38 127.77 31.84
N ARG A 147 -23.26 128.51 30.73
CA ARG A 147 -23.57 128.01 29.38
C ARG A 147 -22.68 126.85 28.92
N LEU A 148 -21.39 126.87 29.27
CA LEU A 148 -20.47 125.77 28.96
C LEU A 148 -20.77 124.53 29.80
N LEU A 149 -21.19 124.69 31.07
CA LEU A 149 -21.64 123.60 31.93
C LEU A 149 -23.02 123.07 31.51
N GLU A 150 -23.90 123.92 30.98
CA GLU A 150 -25.18 123.54 30.40
C GLU A 150 -24.97 122.73 29.11
N ALA A 151 -24.20 123.27 28.15
CA ALA A 151 -23.83 122.55 26.93
C ALA A 151 -23.11 121.23 27.21
N ALA A 152 -22.14 121.20 28.13
CA ALA A 152 -21.45 119.96 28.50
C ALA A 152 -22.34 118.94 29.23
N ARG A 153 -23.42 119.38 29.89
CA ARG A 153 -24.45 118.47 30.43
C ARG A 153 -25.30 117.90 29.32
N ASP A 154 -25.74 118.74 28.37
CA ASP A 154 -26.54 118.31 27.23
C ASP A 154 -25.75 117.34 26.33
N ASP A 155 -24.47 117.62 26.06
CA ASP A 155 -23.56 116.70 25.34
C ASP A 155 -23.42 115.35 26.07
N VAL A 156 -23.27 115.35 27.41
CA VAL A 156 -23.19 114.11 28.21
C VAL A 156 -24.52 113.37 28.24
N LEU A 157 -25.66 114.07 28.21
CA LEU A 157 -26.99 113.45 28.10
C LEU A 157 -27.21 112.86 26.70
N ALA A 158 -26.79 113.56 25.64
CA ALA A 158 -26.85 113.08 24.26
C ALA A 158 -25.97 111.83 24.06
N GLN A 159 -24.71 111.87 24.51
CA GLN A 159 -23.80 110.72 24.47
C GLN A 159 -24.33 109.52 25.26
N ARG A 160 -24.98 109.75 26.42
CA ARG A 160 -25.63 108.66 27.18
C ARG A 160 -26.80 108.06 26.43
N ALA A 161 -27.68 108.89 25.85
CA ALA A 161 -28.82 108.40 25.06
C ALA A 161 -28.36 107.65 23.79
N GLU A 162 -27.29 108.10 23.14
CA GLU A 162 -26.66 107.41 22.01
C GLU A 162 -26.05 106.07 22.44
N LEU A 163 -25.25 106.03 23.52
CA LEU A 163 -24.67 104.80 24.06
C LEU A 163 -25.73 103.80 24.55
N GLU A 164 -26.83 104.27 25.15
CA GLU A 164 -27.95 103.42 25.55
C GLU A 164 -28.66 102.83 24.32
N ALA A 165 -28.90 103.63 23.27
CA ALA A 165 -29.47 103.15 22.01
C ALA A 165 -28.53 102.16 21.28
N ASP A 166 -27.22 102.39 21.34
CA ASP A 166 -26.20 101.52 20.76
C ASP A 166 -26.08 100.19 21.52
N VAL A 167 -26.10 100.21 22.86
CA VAL A 167 -26.16 98.98 23.68
C VAL A 167 -27.43 98.18 23.39
N VAL A 168 -28.59 98.83 23.26
CA VAL A 168 -29.84 98.16 22.87
C VAL A 168 -29.73 97.56 21.46
N ARG A 169 -29.16 98.29 20.50
CA ARG A 169 -28.95 97.80 19.12
C ARG A 169 -27.99 96.59 19.07
N ILE A 170 -26.87 96.67 19.78
CA ILE A 170 -25.84 95.60 19.82
C ILE A 170 -26.38 94.35 20.52
N THR A 171 -27.08 94.50 21.65
CA THR A 171 -27.68 93.36 22.37
C THR A 171 -28.81 92.70 21.57
N ALA A 172 -29.67 93.47 20.91
CA ALA A 172 -30.72 92.92 20.04
C ALA A 172 -30.12 92.17 18.83
N GLN A 173 -29.08 92.70 18.20
CA GLN A 173 -28.37 92.02 17.10
C GLN A 173 -27.71 90.73 17.58
N ALA A 174 -26.98 90.77 18.70
CA ALA A 174 -26.30 89.59 19.27
C ALA A 174 -27.30 88.49 19.70
N GLN A 175 -28.48 88.86 20.22
CA GLN A 175 -29.57 87.92 20.49
C GLN A 175 -30.10 87.31 19.19
N HIS A 176 -30.35 88.11 18.16
CA HIS A 176 -30.83 87.63 16.87
C HIS A 176 -29.83 86.66 16.19
N ASP A 177 -28.54 86.97 16.23
CA ASP A 177 -27.49 86.12 15.66
C ASP A 177 -27.30 84.82 16.46
N ALA A 178 -27.47 84.87 17.79
CA ALA A 178 -27.47 83.68 18.65
C ALA A 178 -28.68 82.78 18.36
N ASP A 179 -29.88 83.33 18.21
CA ASP A 179 -31.09 82.55 17.91
C ASP A 179 -31.11 82.04 16.47
N GLN A 180 -30.57 82.79 15.50
CA GLN A 180 -30.29 82.26 14.15
C GLN A 180 -29.31 81.08 14.21
N SER A 181 -28.25 81.17 15.02
CA SER A 181 -27.24 80.11 15.14
C SER A 181 -27.83 78.86 15.80
N ARG A 182 -28.66 79.02 16.84
CA ARG A 182 -29.43 77.94 17.46
C ARG A 182 -30.37 77.25 16.48
N LEU A 183 -31.17 78.02 15.72
CA LEU A 183 -32.09 77.46 14.74
C LEU A 183 -31.34 76.66 13.65
N LYS A 184 -30.20 77.17 13.16
CA LYS A 184 -29.34 76.45 12.21
C LYS A 184 -28.84 75.13 12.82
N MET A 185 -28.30 75.18 14.04
CA MET A 185 -27.83 73.97 14.77
C MET A 185 -28.95 72.95 14.97
N GLU A 186 -30.16 73.37 15.34
CA GLU A 186 -31.32 72.50 15.52
C GLU A 186 -31.76 71.85 14.20
N THR A 187 -31.78 72.61 13.10
CA THR A 187 -32.11 72.06 11.77
C THR A 187 -31.07 71.07 11.25
N GLU A 188 -29.77 71.36 11.41
CA GLU A 188 -28.69 70.45 10.98
C GLU A 188 -28.62 69.21 11.87
N TYR A 189 -28.80 69.36 13.19
CA TYR A 189 -28.91 68.22 14.12
C TYR A 189 -30.06 67.29 13.71
N THR A 190 -31.25 67.85 13.47
CA THR A 190 -32.44 67.08 13.04
C THR A 190 -32.21 66.41 11.67
N ALA A 191 -31.54 67.10 10.74
CA ALA A 191 -31.20 66.54 9.43
C ALA A 191 -30.16 65.41 9.51
N HIS A 192 -29.17 65.53 10.39
CA HIS A 192 -28.17 64.50 10.67
C HIS A 192 -28.77 63.30 11.40
N GLU A 193 -29.62 63.51 12.41
CA GLU A 193 -30.33 62.42 13.09
C GLU A 193 -31.21 61.66 12.10
N ALA A 194 -32.01 62.36 11.29
CA ALA A 194 -32.83 61.74 10.26
C ALA A 194 -32.00 61.02 9.19
N ARG A 195 -30.75 61.44 8.92
CA ARG A 195 -29.82 60.71 8.04
C ARG A 195 -29.33 59.42 8.72
N ILE A 196 -28.86 59.50 9.96
CA ILE A 196 -28.38 58.35 10.74
C ILE A 196 -29.50 57.31 10.92
N GLN A 197 -30.72 57.73 11.24
CA GLN A 197 -31.88 56.83 11.36
C GLN A 197 -32.17 56.10 10.03
N ARG A 198 -32.11 56.80 8.87
CA ARG A 198 -32.28 56.17 7.55
C ARG A 198 -31.15 55.20 7.20
N GLU A 199 -29.90 55.57 7.49
CA GLU A 199 -28.72 54.75 7.24
C GLU A 199 -28.74 53.48 8.12
N ALA A 200 -29.10 53.61 9.41
CA ALA A 200 -29.28 52.50 10.33
C ALA A 200 -30.43 51.57 9.91
N ALA A 201 -31.59 52.12 9.50
CA ALA A 201 -32.71 51.32 8.99
C ALA A 201 -32.35 50.55 7.70
N HIS A 202 -31.59 51.18 6.80
CA HIS A 202 -31.08 50.55 5.58
C HIS A 202 -30.01 49.48 5.88
N ALA A 203 -29.12 49.70 6.85
CA ALA A 203 -28.15 48.71 7.30
C ALA A 203 -28.86 47.50 7.95
N ALA A 204 -29.82 47.72 8.85
CA ALA A 204 -30.65 46.68 9.45
C ALA A 204 -31.45 45.90 8.38
N GLY A 205 -31.97 46.59 7.36
CA GLY A 205 -32.62 45.97 6.20
C GLY A 205 -31.68 45.04 5.42
N LYS A 206 -30.42 45.46 5.19
CA LYS A 206 -29.39 44.62 4.55
C LYS A 206 -29.00 43.41 5.39
N VAL A 207 -28.82 43.58 6.71
CA VAL A 207 -28.55 42.46 7.63
C VAL A 207 -29.71 41.47 7.61
N ALA A 208 -30.95 41.93 7.77
CA ALA A 208 -32.13 41.08 7.75
C ALA A 208 -32.41 40.43 6.37
N GLN A 209 -31.85 40.96 5.28
CA GLN A 209 -31.83 40.28 3.97
C GLN A 209 -30.75 39.20 3.94
N ALA A 210 -29.51 39.53 4.28
CA ALA A 210 -28.39 38.58 4.31
C ALA A 210 -28.64 37.38 5.25
N GLU A 211 -29.31 37.59 6.39
CA GLU A 211 -29.74 36.52 7.30
C GLU A 211 -30.74 35.55 6.65
N ARG A 212 -31.69 36.06 5.85
CA ARG A 212 -32.66 35.23 5.11
C ARG A 212 -31.98 34.46 3.98
N GLU A 213 -31.06 35.10 3.26
CA GLU A 213 -30.27 34.45 2.21
C GLU A 213 -29.37 33.36 2.82
N ALA A 214 -28.67 33.64 3.92
CA ALA A 214 -27.90 32.64 4.65
C ALA A 214 -28.76 31.52 5.27
N ALA A 215 -30.00 31.80 5.69
CA ALA A 215 -30.95 30.77 6.13
C ALA A 215 -31.44 29.89 4.96
N ALA A 216 -31.71 30.49 3.79
CA ALA A 216 -32.09 29.77 2.58
C ALA A 216 -30.95 28.87 2.09
N ILE A 217 -29.73 29.40 1.98
CA ILE A 217 -28.53 28.66 1.57
C ILE A 217 -28.25 27.50 2.52
N ARG A 218 -28.34 27.69 3.85
CA ARG A 218 -28.22 26.58 4.82
C ARG A 218 -29.30 25.53 4.63
N THR A 219 -30.56 25.93 4.47
CA THR A 219 -31.69 25.02 4.23
C THR A 219 -31.53 24.22 2.93
N GLU A 220 -30.97 24.83 1.88
CA GLU A 220 -30.70 24.17 0.60
C GLU A 220 -29.49 23.22 0.70
N ALA A 221 -28.40 23.65 1.34
CA ALA A 221 -27.23 22.81 1.59
C ALA A 221 -27.57 21.59 2.47
N GLU A 222 -28.41 21.75 3.49
CA GLU A 222 -28.91 20.64 4.31
C GLU A 222 -29.75 19.65 3.51
N LYS A 223 -30.64 20.13 2.64
CA LYS A 223 -31.43 19.29 1.71
C LYS A 223 -30.53 18.56 0.71
N GLY A 224 -29.54 19.24 0.13
CA GLY A 224 -28.55 18.65 -0.77
C GLY A 224 -27.73 17.57 -0.08
N ALA A 225 -27.22 17.84 1.13
CA ALA A 225 -26.49 16.86 1.93
C ALA A 225 -27.37 15.67 2.36
N ALA A 226 -28.66 15.88 2.64
CA ALA A 226 -29.61 14.80 2.90
C ALA A 226 -29.86 13.94 1.65
N ALA A 227 -30.03 14.57 0.48
CA ALA A 227 -30.21 13.86 -0.79
C ALA A 227 -28.96 13.06 -1.19
N LEU A 228 -27.76 13.60 -1.00
CA LEU A 228 -26.50 12.89 -1.24
C LEU A 228 -26.32 11.71 -0.28
N ARG A 229 -26.63 11.87 1.01
CA ARG A 229 -26.63 10.76 1.97
C ARG A 229 -27.62 9.66 1.56
N ALA A 230 -28.84 10.03 1.18
CA ALA A 230 -29.85 9.08 0.71
C ALA A 230 -29.39 8.32 -0.55
N MET A 231 -28.80 9.03 -1.52
CA MET A 231 -28.22 8.44 -2.74
C MET A 231 -27.12 7.44 -2.41
N VAL A 232 -26.13 7.81 -1.59
CA VAL A 232 -25.04 6.90 -1.18
C VAL A 232 -25.56 5.70 -0.38
N THR A 233 -26.55 5.86 0.50
CA THR A 233 -27.16 4.72 1.19
C THR A 233 -27.94 3.80 0.26
N SER A 234 -28.57 4.32 -0.79
CA SER A 234 -29.27 3.53 -1.80
C SER A 234 -28.28 2.77 -2.70
N GLU A 235 -27.21 3.45 -3.12
CA GLU A 235 -26.16 2.85 -3.95
C GLU A 235 -25.39 1.76 -3.21
N THR A 236 -24.97 2.01 -1.97
CA THR A 236 -24.28 1.00 -1.15
C THR A 236 -25.19 -0.19 -0.79
N ALA A 237 -26.49 0.02 -0.60
CA ALA A 237 -27.46 -1.06 -0.45
C ALA A 237 -27.63 -1.88 -1.75
N GLN A 238 -27.66 -1.22 -2.92
CA GLN A 238 -27.74 -1.88 -4.23
C GLN A 238 -26.46 -2.68 -4.52
N GLN A 239 -25.29 -2.07 -4.41
CA GLN A 239 -23.99 -2.74 -4.60
C GLN A 239 -23.84 -3.96 -3.68
N ARG A 240 -24.31 -3.87 -2.43
CA ARG A 240 -24.37 -5.00 -1.50
C ARG A 240 -25.34 -6.08 -1.98
N ALA A 241 -26.55 -5.72 -2.41
CA ALA A 241 -27.54 -6.68 -2.89
C ALA A 241 -27.07 -7.41 -4.17
N ASP A 242 -26.29 -6.74 -5.02
CA ASP A 242 -25.66 -7.33 -6.21
C ASP A 242 -24.49 -8.24 -5.83
N ALA A 243 -23.58 -7.82 -4.95
CA ALA A 243 -22.51 -8.69 -4.44
C ALA A 243 -23.07 -9.94 -3.73
N GLU A 244 -24.18 -9.81 -2.99
CA GLU A 244 -24.87 -10.95 -2.38
C GLU A 244 -25.57 -11.85 -3.42
N ARG A 245 -25.91 -11.36 -4.63
CA ARG A 245 -26.36 -12.18 -5.77
C ARG A 245 -25.18 -12.92 -6.40
N ASP A 246 -24.10 -12.22 -6.75
CA ASP A 246 -22.91 -12.80 -7.37
C ASP A 246 -22.31 -13.94 -6.52
N VAL A 247 -22.27 -13.76 -5.20
CA VAL A 247 -21.84 -14.82 -4.25
C VAL A 247 -22.76 -16.05 -4.31
N ARG A 248 -24.08 -15.86 -4.43
CA ARG A 248 -25.04 -16.98 -4.58
C ARG A 248 -24.88 -17.70 -5.92
N ASP A 249 -24.72 -16.95 -7.01
CA ASP A 249 -24.47 -17.49 -8.35
C ASP A 249 -23.14 -18.27 -8.41
N ILE A 250 -22.08 -17.78 -7.76
CA ILE A 250 -20.80 -18.48 -7.64
C ILE A 250 -20.96 -19.76 -6.82
N HIS A 251 -21.64 -19.72 -5.67
CA HIS A 251 -21.89 -20.94 -4.88
C HIS A 251 -22.71 -21.98 -5.63
N GLN A 252 -23.74 -21.57 -6.40
CA GLN A 252 -24.49 -22.50 -7.25
C GLN A 252 -23.57 -23.15 -8.30
N ARG A 253 -22.75 -22.37 -9.01
CA ARG A 253 -21.81 -22.91 -10.02
C ARG A 253 -20.77 -23.84 -9.41
N VAL A 254 -20.29 -23.56 -8.19
CA VAL A 254 -19.38 -24.47 -7.47
C VAL A 254 -20.05 -25.81 -7.19
N LEU A 255 -21.30 -25.81 -6.70
CA LEU A 255 -22.07 -27.05 -6.47
C LEU A 255 -22.32 -27.82 -7.78
N GLU A 256 -22.67 -27.13 -8.87
CA GLU A 256 -22.81 -27.73 -10.21
C GLU A 256 -21.49 -28.34 -10.71
N PHE A 257 -20.35 -27.67 -10.47
CA PHE A 257 -19.03 -28.21 -10.81
C PHE A 257 -18.65 -29.41 -9.94
N GLU A 258 -18.92 -29.39 -8.63
CA GLU A 258 -18.71 -30.50 -7.71
C GLU A 258 -19.55 -31.72 -8.11
N GLU A 259 -20.82 -31.55 -8.45
CA GLU A 259 -21.71 -32.60 -8.99
C GLU A 259 -21.20 -33.14 -10.34
N SER A 260 -20.65 -32.28 -11.21
CA SER A 260 -20.03 -32.71 -12.47
C SER A 260 -18.72 -33.47 -12.26
N LEU A 261 -17.98 -33.15 -11.19
CA LEU A 261 -16.70 -33.76 -10.86
C LEU A 261 -16.88 -35.13 -10.20
N THR A 262 -17.83 -35.27 -9.27
CA THR A 262 -18.17 -36.56 -8.65
C THR A 262 -18.71 -37.53 -9.70
N ARG A 263 -19.64 -37.11 -10.57
CA ARG A 263 -20.07 -37.93 -11.71
C ARG A 263 -18.90 -38.44 -12.55
N ARG A 264 -17.97 -37.56 -12.96
CA ARG A 264 -16.79 -37.95 -13.74
C ARG A 264 -15.84 -38.87 -12.97
N GLN A 265 -15.74 -38.73 -11.64
CA GLN A 265 -14.96 -39.64 -10.80
C GLN A 265 -15.63 -41.01 -10.67
N ASP A 266 -16.96 -41.07 -10.54
CA ASP A 266 -17.73 -42.31 -10.47
C ASP A 266 -17.75 -43.04 -11.82
N ASP A 267 -17.91 -42.32 -12.92
CA ASP A 267 -17.81 -42.83 -14.29
C ASP A 267 -16.40 -43.42 -14.53
N ALA A 268 -15.34 -42.67 -14.23
CA ALA A 268 -13.96 -43.13 -14.39
C ALA A 268 -13.60 -44.31 -13.46
N GLN A 269 -14.17 -44.38 -12.25
CA GLN A 269 -14.03 -45.54 -11.37
C GLN A 269 -14.75 -46.77 -11.93
N GLN A 270 -15.94 -46.61 -12.51
CA GLN A 270 -16.66 -47.69 -13.18
C GLN A 270 -15.90 -48.19 -14.42
N GLU A 271 -15.41 -47.29 -15.28
CA GLU A 271 -14.56 -47.65 -16.42
C GLU A 271 -13.28 -48.38 -15.97
N PHE A 272 -12.61 -47.88 -14.92
CA PHE A 272 -11.43 -48.53 -14.36
C PHE A 272 -11.74 -49.94 -13.81
N LEU A 273 -12.85 -50.12 -13.09
CA LEU A 273 -13.28 -51.45 -12.60
C LEU A 273 -13.63 -52.41 -13.74
N VAL A 274 -14.29 -51.92 -14.80
CA VAL A 274 -14.60 -52.72 -16.00
C VAL A 274 -13.31 -53.14 -16.71
N LEU A 275 -12.38 -52.21 -16.95
CA LEU A 275 -11.08 -52.49 -17.57
C LEU A 275 -10.22 -53.40 -16.70
N HIS A 276 -10.24 -53.23 -15.38
CA HIS A 276 -9.53 -54.10 -14.44
C HIS A 276 -10.08 -55.53 -14.49
N ASN A 277 -11.40 -55.71 -14.41
CA ASN A 277 -12.04 -57.02 -14.51
C ASN A 277 -11.81 -57.69 -15.88
N GLN A 278 -11.79 -56.92 -16.97
CA GLN A 278 -11.42 -57.42 -18.30
C GLN A 278 -9.95 -57.85 -18.35
N ALA A 279 -9.03 -57.08 -17.76
CA ALA A 279 -7.61 -57.41 -17.69
C ALA A 279 -7.34 -58.65 -16.83
N VAL A 280 -8.04 -58.80 -15.69
CA VAL A 280 -8.00 -60.00 -14.83
C VAL A 280 -8.52 -61.21 -15.62
N ALA A 281 -9.72 -61.15 -16.20
CA ALA A 281 -10.27 -62.25 -17.00
C ALA A 281 -9.43 -62.60 -18.25
N HIS A 282 -8.66 -61.65 -18.78
CA HIS A 282 -7.69 -61.88 -19.85
C HIS A 282 -6.41 -62.55 -19.34
N ALA A 283 -5.89 -62.14 -18.18
CA ALA A 283 -4.76 -62.79 -17.53
C ALA A 283 -5.11 -64.22 -17.08
N GLU A 284 -6.27 -64.42 -16.46
CA GLU A 284 -6.81 -65.74 -16.08
C GLU A 284 -6.89 -66.66 -17.30
N ARG A 285 -7.46 -66.18 -18.42
CA ARG A 285 -7.48 -66.95 -19.67
C ARG A 285 -6.08 -67.34 -20.14
N ILE A 286 -5.14 -66.39 -20.21
CA ILE A 286 -3.75 -66.69 -20.59
C ILE A 286 -3.13 -67.75 -19.65
N THR A 287 -3.40 -67.69 -18.34
CA THR A 287 -2.91 -68.72 -17.41
C THR A 287 -3.61 -70.07 -17.59
N ALA A 288 -4.90 -70.09 -17.93
CA ALA A 288 -5.63 -71.33 -18.23
C ALA A 288 -5.12 -71.97 -19.53
N ASP A 289 -5.03 -71.20 -20.62
CA ASP A 289 -4.51 -71.62 -21.92
C ASP A 289 -3.07 -72.15 -21.80
N ALA A 290 -2.21 -71.46 -21.03
CA ALA A 290 -0.84 -71.89 -20.75
C ALA A 290 -0.78 -73.17 -19.90
N ASN A 291 -1.65 -73.31 -18.90
CA ASN A 291 -1.74 -74.53 -18.10
C ASN A 291 -2.24 -75.73 -18.94
N GLU A 292 -3.19 -75.53 -19.86
CA GLU A 292 -3.64 -76.56 -20.81
C GLU A 292 -2.51 -76.91 -21.81
N GLN A 293 -1.75 -75.92 -22.29
CA GLN A 293 -0.58 -76.19 -23.14
C GLN A 293 0.50 -76.99 -22.40
N VAL A 294 0.74 -76.70 -21.10
CA VAL A 294 1.67 -77.49 -20.27
C VAL A 294 1.13 -78.90 -20.01
N ALA A 295 -0.15 -79.05 -19.68
CA ALA A 295 -0.78 -80.34 -19.43
C ALA A 295 -0.75 -81.24 -20.69
N SER A 296 -1.19 -80.72 -21.83
CA SER A 296 -1.16 -81.44 -23.11
C SER A 296 0.27 -81.77 -23.59
N SER A 297 1.26 -80.91 -23.28
CA SER A 297 2.68 -81.20 -23.51
C SER A 297 3.20 -82.32 -22.60
N LEU A 298 2.78 -82.35 -21.32
CA LEU A 298 3.10 -83.43 -20.38
C LEU A 298 2.46 -84.75 -20.82
N GLU A 299 1.19 -84.76 -21.24
CA GLU A 299 0.54 -85.94 -21.82
C GLU A 299 1.20 -86.40 -23.12
N HIS A 300 1.69 -85.47 -23.95
CA HIS A 300 2.42 -85.81 -25.17
C HIS A 300 3.77 -86.46 -24.83
N ALA A 301 4.52 -85.89 -23.88
CA ALA A 301 5.76 -86.47 -23.36
C ALA A 301 5.52 -87.85 -22.74
N GLN A 302 4.49 -88.02 -21.90
CA GLN A 302 4.11 -89.31 -21.31
C GLN A 302 3.75 -90.35 -22.39
N ARG A 303 3.00 -89.97 -23.43
CA ARG A 303 2.69 -90.87 -24.57
C ARG A 303 3.92 -91.23 -25.39
N ILE A 304 4.91 -90.34 -25.52
CA ILE A 304 6.20 -90.66 -26.15
C ILE A 304 7.01 -91.60 -25.26
N SER A 305 7.11 -91.34 -23.95
CA SER A 305 7.80 -92.21 -23.00
C SER A 305 7.19 -93.60 -22.94
N ALA A 306 5.86 -93.73 -22.86
CA ALA A 306 5.17 -95.01 -22.88
C ALA A 306 5.45 -95.79 -24.17
N LYS A 307 5.39 -95.13 -25.34
CA LYS A 307 5.77 -95.75 -26.62
C LYS A 307 7.26 -96.13 -26.66
N ALA A 308 8.14 -95.31 -26.10
CA ALA A 308 9.57 -95.61 -26.03
C ALA A 308 9.83 -96.85 -25.14
N GLU A 309 9.14 -96.98 -24.01
CA GLU A 309 9.17 -98.19 -23.18
C GLU A 309 8.57 -99.40 -23.90
N GLU A 310 7.46 -99.26 -24.63
CA GLU A 310 6.88 -100.34 -25.44
C GLU A 310 7.83 -100.81 -26.53
N PHE A 311 8.44 -99.87 -27.28
CA PHE A 311 9.49 -100.18 -28.25
C PHE A 311 10.70 -100.83 -27.58
N GLU A 312 11.16 -100.34 -26.41
CA GLU A 312 12.30 -100.95 -25.73
C GLU A 312 11.99 -102.37 -25.24
N ARG A 313 10.80 -102.60 -24.66
CA ARG A 313 10.32 -103.94 -24.28
C ARG A 313 10.23 -104.88 -25.50
N LEU A 314 9.71 -104.38 -26.62
CA LEU A 314 9.62 -105.15 -27.88
C LEU A 314 11.00 -105.47 -28.45
N MET A 315 11.93 -104.51 -28.46
CA MET A 315 13.31 -104.71 -28.94
C MET A 315 14.08 -105.66 -28.03
N ARG A 316 13.91 -105.59 -26.69
CA ARG A 316 14.47 -106.56 -25.74
C ARG A 316 13.88 -107.97 -25.96
N ALA A 317 12.57 -108.09 -26.20
CA ALA A 317 11.92 -109.36 -26.47
C ALA A 317 12.37 -109.97 -27.82
N GLN A 318 12.49 -109.14 -28.87
CA GLN A 318 13.01 -109.54 -30.17
C GLN A 318 14.49 -109.96 -30.08
N ALA A 319 15.31 -109.24 -29.33
CA ALA A 319 16.70 -109.62 -29.06
C ALA A 319 16.78 -110.97 -28.34
N ALA A 320 15.97 -111.19 -27.30
CA ALA A 320 15.90 -112.46 -26.59
C ALA A 320 15.40 -113.61 -27.48
N GLN A 321 14.46 -113.35 -28.40
CA GLN A 321 14.04 -114.35 -29.40
C GLN A 321 15.16 -114.66 -30.40
N ILE A 322 15.85 -113.66 -30.94
CA ILE A 322 17.00 -113.86 -31.84
C ILE A 322 18.12 -114.64 -31.13
N GLU A 323 18.37 -114.36 -29.86
CA GLU A 323 19.33 -115.10 -29.03
C GLU A 323 18.88 -116.57 -28.81
N ALA A 324 17.59 -116.80 -28.57
CA ALA A 324 17.02 -118.15 -28.44
C ALA A 324 17.08 -118.94 -29.76
N ASP A 325 16.67 -118.35 -30.89
CA ASP A 325 16.76 -118.95 -32.23
C ASP A 325 18.21 -119.24 -32.61
N ALA A 326 19.15 -118.36 -32.28
CA ALA A 326 20.58 -118.59 -32.47
C ALA A 326 21.09 -119.77 -31.61
N LYS A 327 20.67 -119.86 -30.34
CA LYS A 327 20.99 -121.00 -29.45
C LYS A 327 20.40 -122.32 -29.97
N VAL A 328 19.17 -122.32 -30.46
CA VAL A 328 18.54 -123.50 -31.08
C VAL A 328 19.32 -123.93 -32.32
N ARG A 329 19.57 -123.03 -33.28
CA ARG A 329 20.36 -123.34 -34.49
C ARG A 329 21.77 -123.82 -34.17
N ALA A 330 22.42 -123.26 -33.15
CA ALA A 330 23.73 -123.71 -32.66
C ALA A 330 23.66 -125.11 -32.03
N SER A 331 22.58 -125.43 -31.30
CA SER A 331 22.35 -126.79 -30.78
C SER A 331 22.08 -127.79 -31.91
N GLU A 332 21.34 -127.41 -32.95
CA GLU A 332 21.06 -128.25 -34.14
C GLU A 332 22.30 -128.50 -35.00
N THR A 333 23.21 -127.53 -35.14
CA THR A 333 24.49 -127.74 -35.84
C THR A 333 25.43 -128.62 -35.02
N LEU A 334 25.50 -128.42 -33.69
CA LEU A 334 26.24 -129.29 -32.79
C LEU A 334 25.69 -130.71 -32.78
N GLU A 335 24.38 -130.91 -32.78
CA GLU A 335 23.77 -132.24 -32.75
C GLU A 335 23.89 -132.95 -34.11
N ARG A 336 23.74 -132.24 -35.23
CA ARG A 336 24.09 -132.80 -36.56
C ARG A 336 25.57 -133.16 -36.66
N ALA A 337 26.47 -132.38 -36.04
CA ALA A 337 27.88 -132.71 -35.96
C ALA A 337 28.13 -133.96 -35.08
N ARG A 338 27.45 -134.09 -33.93
CA ARG A 338 27.49 -135.30 -33.09
C ARG A 338 26.98 -136.53 -33.82
N VAL A 339 25.82 -136.48 -34.46
CA VAL A 339 25.27 -137.60 -35.23
C VAL A 339 26.18 -137.98 -36.39
N LYS A 340 26.77 -137.01 -37.10
CA LYS A 340 27.78 -137.30 -38.15
C LYS A 340 29.03 -137.95 -37.55
N ALA A 341 29.56 -137.44 -36.43
CA ALA A 341 30.72 -138.01 -35.75
C ALA A 341 30.45 -139.42 -35.20
N GLN A 342 29.28 -139.65 -34.59
CA GLN A 342 28.85 -140.95 -34.10
C GLN A 342 28.68 -141.95 -35.24
N LYS A 343 28.09 -141.54 -36.37
CA LYS A 343 28.02 -142.39 -37.57
C LYS A 343 29.40 -142.73 -38.12
N ILE A 344 30.35 -141.78 -38.13
CA ILE A 344 31.74 -142.06 -38.51
C ILE A 344 32.38 -143.07 -37.56
N VAL A 345 32.25 -142.87 -36.24
CA VAL A 345 32.73 -143.81 -35.21
C VAL A 345 32.10 -145.19 -35.37
N GLU A 346 30.80 -145.28 -35.66
CA GLU A 346 30.09 -146.54 -35.90
C GLU A 346 30.57 -147.23 -37.18
N THR A 347 30.76 -146.50 -38.29
CA THR A 347 31.34 -147.09 -39.52
C THR A 347 32.78 -147.55 -39.33
N VAL A 348 33.60 -146.78 -38.59
CA VAL A 348 34.99 -147.17 -38.26
C VAL A 348 35.00 -148.38 -37.32
N THR A 349 34.12 -148.44 -36.32
CA THR A 349 34.02 -149.59 -35.38
C THR A 349 33.51 -150.85 -36.09
N SER A 350 32.53 -150.70 -36.98
CA SER A 350 32.01 -151.78 -37.82
C SER A 350 33.09 -152.30 -38.77
N HIS A 351 33.85 -151.40 -39.41
CA HIS A 351 34.97 -151.79 -40.28
C HIS A 351 36.09 -152.47 -39.50
N THR A 352 36.52 -151.94 -38.34
CA THR A 352 37.58 -152.59 -37.54
C THR A 352 37.14 -153.93 -36.96
N THR A 353 35.88 -154.11 -36.57
CA THR A 353 35.37 -155.42 -36.13
C THR A 353 35.13 -156.40 -37.28
N ALA A 354 34.83 -155.92 -38.49
CA ALA A 354 34.81 -156.74 -39.70
C ALA A 354 36.23 -157.21 -40.09
N VAL A 355 37.22 -156.31 -40.06
CA VAL A 355 38.64 -156.64 -40.27
C VAL A 355 39.17 -157.59 -39.20
N LEU A 356 38.78 -157.41 -37.93
CA LEU A 356 39.12 -158.35 -36.85
C LEU A 356 38.52 -159.74 -37.11
N ARG A 357 37.26 -159.81 -37.57
CA ARG A 357 36.59 -161.08 -37.89
C ARG A 357 37.20 -161.77 -39.10
N ASP A 358 37.52 -161.06 -40.18
CA ASP A 358 38.25 -161.63 -41.33
C ASP A 358 39.63 -162.16 -40.91
N ALA A 359 40.36 -161.42 -40.06
CA ALA A 359 41.62 -161.90 -39.50
C ALA A 359 41.42 -163.15 -38.62
N GLU A 360 40.42 -163.17 -37.73
CA GLU A 360 40.08 -164.34 -36.91
C GLU A 360 39.67 -165.55 -37.75
N ASP A 361 38.80 -165.36 -38.75
CA ASP A 361 38.33 -166.38 -39.69
C ASP A 361 39.51 -166.93 -40.51
N ARG A 362 40.42 -166.07 -41.00
CA ARG A 362 41.71 -166.49 -41.58
C ARG A 362 42.54 -167.33 -40.61
N THR A 363 42.66 -166.96 -39.33
CA THR A 363 43.38 -167.83 -38.36
C THR A 363 42.64 -169.15 -38.09
N ARG A 364 41.30 -169.18 -38.14
CA ARG A 364 40.51 -170.40 -37.97
C ARG A 364 40.65 -171.30 -39.21
N GLN A 365 40.65 -170.74 -40.41
CA GLN A 365 40.89 -171.44 -41.67
C GLN A 365 42.32 -172.01 -41.75
N LEU A 366 43.34 -171.25 -41.31
CA LEU A 366 44.73 -171.75 -41.22
C LEU A 366 44.89 -172.90 -40.21
N ARG A 367 44.23 -172.83 -39.04
CA ARG A 367 44.20 -173.96 -38.08
C ARG A 367 43.49 -175.18 -38.66
N TRP A 368 42.37 -174.98 -39.36
CA TRP A 368 41.61 -176.05 -40.01
C TRP A 368 42.43 -176.72 -41.14
N GLN A 369 43.16 -175.94 -41.94
CA GLN A 369 44.10 -176.47 -42.94
C GLN A 369 45.23 -177.28 -42.29
N GLN A 370 45.78 -176.84 -41.16
CA GLN A 370 46.75 -177.63 -40.39
C GLN A 370 46.16 -178.94 -39.84
N GLN A 371 44.89 -178.94 -39.40
CA GLN A 371 44.21 -180.18 -38.99
C GLN A 371 43.92 -181.10 -40.18
N GLN A 372 43.50 -180.58 -41.33
CA GLN A 372 43.32 -181.39 -42.53
C GLN A 372 44.63 -182.00 -43.03
N LEU A 373 45.73 -181.24 -43.04
CA LEU A 373 47.05 -181.78 -43.41
C LEU A 373 47.50 -182.90 -42.44
N ASN A 374 47.32 -182.74 -41.13
CA ASN A 374 47.63 -183.79 -40.17
C ASN A 374 46.71 -185.01 -40.30
N SER A 375 45.42 -184.82 -40.61
CA SER A 375 44.47 -185.91 -40.87
C SER A 375 44.84 -186.69 -42.13
N PHE A 376 45.11 -185.99 -43.23
CA PHE A 376 45.47 -186.60 -44.51
C PHE A 376 46.81 -187.35 -44.42
N MET A 377 47.79 -186.81 -43.69
CA MET A 377 49.08 -187.47 -43.42
C MET A 377 48.97 -188.70 -42.48
N ALA A 378 47.86 -188.86 -41.76
CA ALA A 378 47.53 -190.09 -41.02
C ALA A 378 46.83 -191.11 -41.92
N GLU A 379 45.83 -190.68 -42.70
CA GLU A 379 45.05 -191.52 -43.62
C GLU A 379 45.94 -192.13 -44.73
N VAL A 380 46.87 -191.35 -45.27
CA VAL A 380 47.91 -191.78 -46.23
C VAL A 380 48.92 -192.79 -45.63
N ARG A 381 48.95 -193.01 -44.31
CA ARG A 381 49.83 -194.00 -43.67
C ARG A 381 49.19 -195.38 -43.51
N GLU A 382 47.87 -195.49 -43.52
CA GLU A 382 47.17 -196.75 -43.28
C GLU A 382 46.76 -197.48 -44.57
N LEU A 383 46.50 -196.74 -45.67
CA LEU A 383 46.07 -197.32 -46.94
C LEU A 383 47.19 -197.33 -48.02
N ILE A 384 47.70 -198.55 -48.27
CA ILE A 384 48.64 -198.96 -49.35
C ILE A 384 50.15 -198.79 -49.06
N ARG A 385 50.72 -199.90 -48.59
CA ARG A 385 51.90 -200.51 -49.23
C ARG A 385 51.41 -201.80 -49.92
N PRO A 386 51.77 -202.10 -51.19
CA PRO A 386 52.24 -201.22 -52.27
C PRO A 386 51.29 -201.20 -53.49
N ASP A 387 51.39 -200.15 -54.31
CA ASP A 387 51.27 -200.08 -55.79
C ASP A 387 50.81 -198.66 -56.19
N GLY A 388 51.25 -198.16 -57.36
CA GLY A 388 50.99 -196.78 -57.83
C GLY A 388 50.55 -196.75 -59.31
N PRO A 389 50.75 -195.64 -60.06
CA PRO A 389 51.33 -194.34 -59.65
C PRO A 389 50.71 -193.03 -60.28
N LEU A 390 51.10 -191.87 -59.70
CA LEU A 390 51.35 -190.53 -60.34
C LEU A 390 50.23 -189.52 -60.78
N SER A 391 50.52 -188.24 -60.45
CA SER A 391 50.25 -186.94 -61.17
C SER A 391 48.84 -186.27 -61.18
N ALA A 392 48.65 -184.94 -61.36
CA ALA A 392 49.45 -183.69 -61.11
C ALA A 392 48.67 -182.36 -61.47
N VAL A 393 48.83 -181.24 -60.70
CA VAL A 393 49.23 -179.81 -61.10
C VAL A 393 48.48 -179.04 -62.26
N PRO A 394 48.28 -177.67 -62.37
CA PRO A 394 48.14 -176.46 -61.47
C PRO A 394 46.99 -175.43 -61.97
N GLU A 395 46.93 -174.06 -62.03
CA GLU A 395 47.35 -172.79 -61.30
C GLU A 395 46.68 -171.43 -61.81
N LEU A 396 46.73 -170.32 -61.02
CA LEU A 396 46.78 -168.83 -61.37
C LEU A 396 45.53 -168.03 -61.98
N PRO A 397 45.52 -166.67 -62.26
CA PRO A 397 45.55 -165.47 -61.33
C PRO A 397 44.78 -164.11 -61.73
N ALA A 398 44.86 -163.04 -60.87
CA ALA A 398 45.04 -161.54 -61.15
C ALA A 398 43.91 -160.41 -61.22
N ASP A 399 44.34 -159.15 -60.92
CA ASP A 399 43.88 -157.71 -61.15
C ASP A 399 42.56 -157.04 -60.58
N ASP A 400 42.33 -155.68 -60.49
CA ASP A 400 43.09 -154.43 -60.11
C ASP A 400 42.21 -153.09 -60.06
N ALA A 401 42.75 -151.92 -59.61
CA ALA A 401 42.34 -150.45 -59.78
C ALA A 401 41.35 -149.66 -58.81
N ASP A 402 41.37 -148.29 -58.78
CA ASP A 402 41.03 -147.41 -57.59
C ASP A 402 40.13 -146.07 -57.69
N PRO A 403 40.58 -144.76 -57.77
CA PRO A 403 40.19 -143.65 -56.82
C PRO A 403 39.58 -142.26 -57.32
N ALA A 404 39.38 -141.29 -56.37
CA ALA A 404 39.06 -139.79 -56.40
C ALA A 404 37.58 -139.33 -56.09
N GLU A 405 37.22 -138.27 -55.30
CA GLU A 405 37.67 -136.88 -54.95
C GLU A 405 37.43 -135.82 -56.06
N ASP A 406 36.90 -134.60 -55.81
CA ASP A 406 37.06 -133.60 -54.71
C ASP A 406 35.70 -133.00 -54.22
#